data_AF-A0A536G2I9-F1
#
_entry.id   AF-A0A536G2I9-F1
#
_cell.length_a   1.000
_cell.length_b   1.000
_cell.length_c   1.000
_cell.angle_alpha   90.00
_cell.angle_beta   90.00
_cell.angle_gamma   90.00
#
_symmetry.space_group_name_H-M   'P 1'
#
loop_
_entity.id
_entity.type
_entity.pdbx_description
1 polymer ?
#
loop_
_entity_poly.entity_id
_entity_poly.type
_entity_poly.pdbx_seq_one_letter_code
_entity_poly.pdbx_strand_id
1 'polypeptide(L)'
;MTYDDAGSGRRTARRHDRQEGCLDRPRDPLPTRVEALADLPTSYEDALDAALTALGIDLAPAAPTAIDDHVRLLLAWNQAINLTAVRDPAAMAVRHVADSLAAVDIVRSLRVDRFLDIGSGAGFPAIPLAVAVPLSEIALVESVGKKARFLD
;
A
#
# COMPACT_ATOMS: atom_id res chain seq x y z
N MET A 1 -13.80 75.45 -11.81
CA MET A 1 -12.92 75.93 -10.73
C MET A 1 -11.91 74.82 -10.48
N THR A 2 -10.69 75.05 -10.94
CA THR A 2 -9.52 74.16 -10.93
C THR A 2 -8.92 74.07 -9.52
N TYR A 3 -8.46 72.88 -9.10
CA TYR A 3 -7.14 72.76 -8.48
C TYR A 3 -6.61 71.32 -8.54
N ASP A 4 -5.31 71.25 -8.88
CA ASP A 4 -4.43 70.09 -8.99
C ASP A 4 -4.04 69.47 -7.65
N ASP A 5 -3.73 68.17 -7.75
CA ASP A 5 -2.62 67.40 -7.19
C ASP A 5 -1.75 67.95 -6.04
N ALA A 6 -1.52 67.10 -5.02
CA ALA A 6 -0.19 66.68 -4.54
C ALA A 6 -0.25 66.14 -3.08
N GLY A 7 0.20 64.91 -2.86
CA GLY A 7 0.25 64.31 -1.52
C GLY A 7 1.11 63.06 -1.41
N SER A 8 2.42 63.21 -1.65
CA SER A 8 3.48 62.21 -1.45
C SER A 8 3.55 61.67 0.00
N GLY A 9 3.48 60.33 0.15
CA GLY A 9 3.75 59.62 1.41
C GLY A 9 4.69 58.43 1.18
N ARG A 10 5.85 58.45 1.84
CA ARG A 10 6.99 57.55 1.63
C ARG A 10 6.80 56.16 2.26
N ARG A 11 7.31 55.15 1.53
CA ARG A 11 7.92 53.88 1.95
C ARG A 11 7.84 53.50 3.45
N THR A 12 7.25 52.33 3.73
CA THR A 12 7.91 51.25 4.52
C THR A 12 7.35 49.88 4.10
N ALA A 13 7.82 49.34 2.97
CA ALA A 13 7.63 47.93 2.68
C ALA A 13 8.54 47.14 3.63
N ARG A 14 7.96 46.64 4.73
CA ARG A 14 8.60 45.62 5.58
C ARG A 14 8.78 44.37 4.72
N ARG A 15 9.99 44.19 4.19
CA ARG A 15 10.46 42.89 3.68
C ARG A 15 10.50 41.96 4.87
N HIS A 16 9.44 41.18 5.07
CA HIS A 16 9.53 39.95 5.85
C HIS A 16 10.42 39.02 5.04
N ASP A 17 11.65 38.90 5.51
CA ASP A 17 12.59 37.85 5.22
C ASP A 17 11.90 36.50 5.48
N ARG A 18 11.26 35.95 4.44
CA ARG A 18 10.79 34.57 4.44
C ARG A 18 12.03 33.73 4.22
N GLN A 19 12.58 33.23 5.31
CA GLN A 19 13.60 32.18 5.30
C GLN A 19 13.16 31.08 4.33
N GLU A 20 13.89 31.02 3.21
CA GLU A 20 13.89 29.90 2.28
C GLU A 20 14.43 28.69 3.05
N GLY A 21 13.48 27.86 3.47
CA GLY A 21 13.72 26.59 4.14
C GLY A 21 12.54 25.67 3.86
N CYS A 22 12.13 25.58 2.59
CA CYS A 22 11.25 24.50 2.17
C CYS A 22 12.06 23.21 2.33
N LEU A 23 11.70 22.41 3.35
CA LEU A 23 12.37 21.17 3.70
C LEU A 23 12.11 20.10 2.64
N ASP A 24 12.66 20.26 1.44
CA ASP A 24 12.87 19.16 0.51
C ASP A 24 14.06 18.35 1.02
N ARG A 25 13.87 17.64 2.14
CA ARG A 25 14.74 16.49 2.41
C ARG A 25 14.43 15.46 1.33
N PRO A 26 15.44 14.95 0.60
CA PRO A 26 15.24 13.79 -0.24
C PRO A 26 14.62 12.69 0.62
N ARG A 27 13.48 12.16 0.21
CA ARG A 27 12.97 10.94 0.82
C ARG A 27 13.89 9.82 0.37
N ASP A 28 14.37 9.03 1.32
CA ASP A 28 15.09 7.80 0.98
C ASP A 28 14.24 6.97 0.02
N PRO A 29 14.87 6.30 -0.96
CA PRO A 29 14.14 5.45 -1.90
C PRO A 29 13.37 4.37 -1.12
N LEU A 30 12.14 4.09 -1.55
CA LEU A 30 11.35 3.03 -0.95
C LEU A 30 12.01 1.67 -1.23
N PRO A 31 11.98 0.74 -0.27
CA PRO A 31 12.65 -0.54 -0.42
C PRO A 31 11.98 -1.36 -1.51
N THR A 32 12.77 -1.97 -2.40
CA THR A 32 12.28 -2.89 -3.43
C THR A 32 12.68 -4.34 -3.16
N ARG A 33 13.27 -4.59 -1.99
CA ARG A 33 13.88 -5.86 -1.60
C ARG A 33 13.47 -6.21 -0.18
N VAL A 34 13.01 -7.44 0.01
CA VAL A 34 12.42 -7.95 1.26
C VAL A 34 13.49 -8.34 2.27
N GLU A 35 14.70 -8.69 1.80
CA GLU A 35 15.76 -9.26 2.62
C GLU A 35 16.31 -8.27 3.67
N ALA A 36 16.07 -6.97 3.46
CA ALA A 36 16.48 -5.90 4.37
C ALA A 36 15.35 -5.45 5.32
N LEU A 37 14.15 -6.00 5.20
CA LEU A 37 12.99 -5.60 5.99
C LEU A 37 12.92 -6.39 7.29
N ALA A 38 12.34 -5.81 8.33
CA ALA A 38 12.05 -6.55 9.56
C ALA A 38 11.06 -7.69 9.29
N ASP A 39 11.18 -8.76 10.08
CA ASP A 39 10.20 -9.84 10.05
C ASP A 39 8.84 -9.38 10.59
N LEU A 40 7.79 -10.11 10.23
CA LEU A 40 6.46 -9.84 10.76
C LEU A 40 6.41 -10.23 12.25
N PRO A 41 5.68 -9.50 13.09
CA PRO A 41 5.55 -9.85 14.49
C PRO A 41 4.70 -11.12 14.64
N THR A 42 4.92 -11.89 15.71
CA THR A 42 4.12 -13.08 16.04
C THR A 42 2.62 -12.80 16.10
N SER A 43 2.21 -11.58 16.43
CA SER A 43 0.79 -11.20 16.40
C SER A 43 0.14 -11.25 15.01
N TYR A 44 0.93 -11.06 13.95
CA TYR A 44 0.47 -11.28 12.57
C TYR A 44 0.33 -12.78 12.30
N GLU A 45 1.35 -13.57 12.64
CA GLU A 45 1.39 -15.02 12.40
C GLU A 45 0.23 -15.71 13.11
N ASP A 46 0.07 -15.48 14.42
CA ASP A 46 -1.01 -16.03 15.24
C ASP A 46 -2.40 -15.68 14.67
N ALA A 47 -2.57 -14.44 14.21
CA ALA A 47 -3.84 -13.97 13.67
C ALA A 47 -4.14 -14.60 12.30
N LEU A 48 -3.13 -14.75 11.46
CA LEU A 48 -3.27 -15.40 10.16
C LEU A 48 -3.61 -16.88 10.33
N ASP A 49 -2.85 -17.59 11.15
CA ASP A 49 -3.06 -19.02 11.41
C ASP A 49 -4.46 -19.30 11.97
N ALA A 50 -4.89 -18.48 12.95
CA ALA A 50 -6.24 -18.58 13.50
C ALA A 50 -7.31 -18.33 12.44
N ALA A 51 -7.12 -17.34 11.56
CA ALA A 51 -8.07 -17.03 10.50
C ALA A 51 -8.13 -18.12 9.42
N LEU A 52 -6.99 -18.61 8.95
CA LEU A 52 -6.91 -19.70 7.97
C LEU A 52 -7.53 -20.98 8.52
N THR A 53 -7.26 -21.32 9.78
CA THR A 53 -7.90 -22.45 10.46
C THR A 53 -9.41 -22.30 10.52
N ALA A 54 -9.91 -21.11 10.89
CA ALA A 54 -11.34 -20.84 10.97
C ALA A 54 -12.04 -20.91 9.60
N LEU A 55 -11.33 -20.56 8.53
CA LEU A 55 -11.81 -20.63 7.16
C LEU A 55 -11.62 -22.02 6.51
N GLY A 56 -10.84 -22.91 7.14
CA GLY A 56 -10.50 -24.22 6.58
C GLY A 56 -9.61 -24.14 5.33
N ILE A 57 -8.74 -23.14 5.25
CA ILE A 57 -7.87 -22.89 4.09
C ILE A 57 -6.48 -23.49 4.33
N ASP A 58 -6.12 -24.46 3.49
CA ASP A 58 -4.76 -24.99 3.42
C ASP A 58 -3.99 -24.36 2.25
N LEU A 59 -2.84 -23.75 2.57
CA LEU A 59 -1.93 -23.15 1.60
C LEU A 59 -0.80 -24.10 1.23
N ALA A 60 -0.27 -23.96 0.01
CA ALA A 60 0.94 -24.66 -0.39
C ALA A 60 2.15 -24.19 0.47
N PRO A 61 3.15 -25.04 0.75
CA PRO A 61 4.24 -24.70 1.68
C PRO A 61 5.01 -23.41 1.37
N ALA A 62 5.11 -23.00 0.10
CA ALA A 62 5.79 -21.78 -0.32
C ALA A 62 4.90 -20.52 -0.30
N ALA A 63 3.58 -20.68 -0.22
CA ALA A 63 2.63 -19.57 -0.31
C ALA A 63 2.70 -18.60 0.88
N PRO A 64 2.80 -19.07 2.15
CA PRO A 64 2.94 -18.16 3.29
C PRO A 64 4.12 -17.20 3.15
N THR A 65 5.31 -17.69 2.79
CA THR A 65 6.51 -16.86 2.64
C THR A 65 6.32 -15.74 1.61
N ALA A 66 5.77 -16.04 0.44
CA ALA A 66 5.55 -15.02 -0.60
C ALA A 66 4.51 -13.96 -0.18
N ILE A 67 3.47 -14.38 0.55
CA ILE A 67 2.45 -13.48 1.09
C ILE A 67 3.05 -12.59 2.19
N ASP A 68 3.85 -13.16 3.07
CA ASP A 68 4.47 -12.45 4.19
C ASP A 68 5.49 -11.42 3.68
N ASP A 69 6.27 -11.77 2.67
CA ASP A 69 7.18 -10.85 2.00
C ASP A 69 6.44 -9.67 1.35
N HIS A 70 5.28 -9.91 0.76
CA HIS A 70 4.40 -8.84 0.26
C HIS A 70 3.89 -7.94 1.38
N VAL A 71 3.48 -8.52 2.52
CA VAL A 71 3.03 -7.74 3.69
C VAL A 71 4.17 -6.91 4.29
N ARG A 72 5.40 -7.43 4.32
CA ARG A 72 6.59 -6.69 4.78
C ARG A 72 6.86 -5.48 3.89
N LEU A 73 6.84 -5.66 2.56
CA LEU A 73 6.95 -4.55 1.61
C LEU A 73 5.84 -3.54 1.80
N LEU A 74 4.59 -3.99 1.93
CA LEU A 74 3.44 -3.15 2.20
C LEU A 74 3.64 -2.31 3.46
N LEU A 75 4.03 -2.90 4.58
CA LEU A 75 4.25 -2.20 5.85
C LEU A 75 5.32 -1.11 5.70
N ALA A 76 6.42 -1.40 5.00
CA ALA A 76 7.47 -0.44 4.75
C ALA A 76 7.01 0.73 3.87
N TRP A 77 6.28 0.44 2.78
CA TRP A 77 5.76 1.46 1.87
C TRP A 77 4.61 2.27 2.46
N ASN A 78 3.78 1.66 3.31
CA ASN A 78 2.59 2.31 3.86
C ASN A 78 2.94 3.53 4.71
N GLN A 79 4.13 3.56 5.33
CA GLN A 79 4.65 4.71 6.07
C GLN A 79 4.81 5.97 5.20
N ALA A 80 5.11 5.79 3.90
CA ALA A 80 5.39 6.89 2.99
C ALA A 80 4.19 7.31 2.15
N ILE A 81 3.39 6.35 1.68
CA ILE A 81 2.39 6.62 0.64
C ILE A 81 0.94 6.26 0.99
N ASN A 82 0.67 5.72 2.18
CA ASN A 82 -0.67 5.34 2.66
C ASN A 82 -1.43 4.45 1.66
N LEU A 83 -0.86 3.25 1.41
CA LEU A 83 -1.45 2.19 0.61
C LEU A 83 -2.76 1.67 1.21
N THR A 84 -2.82 1.55 2.53
CA THR A 84 -3.99 1.08 3.28
C THR A 84 -4.13 1.80 4.62
N ALA A 85 -5.37 1.97 5.07
CA ALA A 85 -5.66 2.54 6.39
C ALA A 85 -5.37 1.56 7.55
N VAL A 86 -5.26 0.26 7.26
CA VAL A 86 -4.93 -0.77 8.26
C VAL A 86 -3.41 -0.72 8.51
N ARG A 87 -3.01 -0.55 9.77
CA ARG A 87 -1.58 -0.45 10.16
C ARG A 87 -1.15 -1.49 11.17
N ASP A 88 -2.11 -2.05 11.89
CA ASP A 88 -1.88 -3.10 12.86
C ASP A 88 -1.63 -4.43 12.12
N PRO A 89 -0.50 -5.11 12.35
CA PRO A 89 -0.15 -6.34 11.64
C PRO A 89 -1.19 -7.46 11.81
N ALA A 90 -1.72 -7.67 13.02
CA ALA A 90 -2.78 -8.67 13.26
C ALA A 90 -4.05 -8.35 12.45
N ALA A 91 -4.45 -7.07 12.40
CA ALA A 91 -5.55 -6.64 11.55
C ALA A 91 -5.25 -6.78 10.05
N MET A 92 -4.00 -6.62 9.60
CA MET A 92 -3.61 -6.86 8.20
C MET A 92 -3.73 -8.33 7.82
N ALA A 93 -3.28 -9.24 8.69
CA ALA A 93 -3.44 -10.68 8.50
C ALA A 93 -4.90 -11.04 8.22
N VAL A 94 -5.83 -10.52 9.01
CA VAL A 94 -7.26 -10.84 8.86
C VAL A 94 -7.88 -10.10 7.67
N ARG A 95 -7.75 -8.77 7.62
CA ARG A 95 -8.55 -7.91 6.73
C ARG A 95 -8.01 -7.78 5.31
N HIS A 96 -6.77 -8.17 5.08
CA HIS A 96 -6.18 -8.16 3.75
C HIS A 96 -5.83 -9.58 3.33
N VAL A 97 -5.04 -10.31 4.12
CA VAL A 97 -4.54 -11.62 3.70
C VAL A 97 -5.65 -12.68 3.74
N ALA A 98 -6.20 -12.98 4.93
CA ALA A 98 -7.21 -14.02 5.08
C ALA A 98 -8.50 -13.70 4.30
N ASP A 99 -8.94 -12.44 4.30
CA ASP A 99 -10.10 -11.98 3.52
C ASP A 99 -9.91 -12.23 2.01
N SER A 100 -8.72 -11.97 1.47
CA SER A 100 -8.42 -12.28 0.06
C SER A 100 -8.42 -13.78 -0.21
N LEU A 101 -7.85 -14.56 0.71
CA LEU A 101 -7.75 -16.02 0.59
C LEU A 101 -9.10 -16.73 0.74
N ALA A 102 -10.09 -16.11 1.37
CA ALA A 102 -11.44 -16.65 1.47
C ALA A 102 -12.09 -16.96 0.10
N ALA A 103 -11.61 -16.32 -0.98
CA ALA A 103 -12.09 -16.59 -2.33
C ALA A 103 -11.41 -17.79 -3.03
N VAL A 104 -10.38 -18.40 -2.44
CA VAL A 104 -9.58 -19.48 -3.07
C VAL A 104 -10.45 -20.65 -3.54
N ASP A 105 -11.38 -21.11 -2.71
CA ASP A 105 -12.24 -22.25 -3.05
C ASP A 105 -13.21 -21.94 -4.19
N ILE A 106 -13.72 -20.70 -4.23
CA ILE A 106 -14.58 -20.24 -5.32
C ILE A 106 -13.77 -20.16 -6.62
N VAL A 107 -12.58 -19.58 -6.58
CA VAL A 107 -11.66 -19.48 -7.73
C VAL A 107 -11.31 -20.86 -8.28
N ARG A 108 -10.99 -21.83 -7.40
CA ARG A 108 -10.69 -23.22 -7.77
C ARG A 108 -11.92 -23.93 -8.35
N SER A 109 -13.07 -23.85 -7.69
CA SER A 109 -14.29 -24.55 -8.13
C SER A 109 -14.82 -24.05 -9.47
N LEU A 110 -14.71 -22.74 -9.72
CA LEU A 110 -15.07 -22.12 -10.99
C LEU A 110 -14.00 -22.28 -12.08
N ARG A 111 -12.82 -22.84 -11.73
CA ARG A 111 -11.66 -22.96 -12.63
C ARG A 111 -11.30 -21.61 -13.27
N VAL A 112 -11.34 -20.56 -12.46
CA VAL A 112 -10.87 -19.24 -12.89
C VAL A 112 -9.38 -19.37 -13.18
N ASP A 113 -9.00 -19.07 -14.40
CA ASP A 113 -7.60 -19.11 -14.86
C ASP A 113 -7.03 -17.70 -15.04
N ARG A 114 -7.91 -16.72 -15.25
CA ARG A 114 -7.55 -15.30 -15.44
C ARG A 114 -8.56 -14.38 -14.79
N PHE A 115 -8.08 -13.27 -14.22
CA PHE A 115 -8.97 -12.21 -13.75
C PHE A 115 -8.31 -10.81 -13.77
N LEU A 116 -9.18 -9.81 -13.64
CA LEU A 116 -8.83 -8.40 -13.53
C LEU A 116 -9.24 -7.90 -12.15
N ASP A 117 -8.31 -7.28 -11.44
CA ASP A 117 -8.56 -6.60 -10.17
C ASP A 117 -8.59 -5.08 -10.39
N ILE A 118 -9.77 -4.49 -10.19
CA ILE A 118 -10.00 -3.06 -10.43
C ILE A 118 -9.94 -2.32 -9.11
N GLY A 119 -8.97 -1.42 -8.98
CA GLY A 119 -8.69 -0.70 -7.74
C GLY A 119 -7.78 -1.50 -6.81
N SER A 120 -6.76 -2.18 -7.37
CA SER A 120 -5.92 -3.12 -6.64
C SER A 120 -5.24 -2.54 -5.41
N GLY A 121 -4.98 -1.23 -5.35
CA GLY A 121 -4.44 -0.58 -4.17
C GLY A 121 -3.09 -1.16 -3.74
N ALA A 122 -3.10 -1.94 -2.66
CA ALA A 122 -1.95 -2.68 -2.15
C ALA A 122 -1.83 -4.10 -2.74
N GLY A 123 -2.54 -4.39 -3.82
CA GLY A 123 -2.54 -5.68 -4.51
C GLY A 123 -3.49 -6.72 -3.91
N PHE A 124 -4.48 -6.31 -3.11
CA PHE A 124 -5.49 -7.21 -2.57
C PHE A 124 -6.81 -7.06 -3.34
N PRO A 125 -7.50 -8.16 -3.70
CA PRO A 125 -7.19 -9.55 -3.34
C PRO A 125 -6.23 -10.28 -4.29
N ALA A 126 -5.77 -9.59 -5.35
CA ALA A 126 -5.11 -10.23 -6.47
C ALA A 126 -3.84 -11.03 -6.12
N ILE A 127 -2.94 -10.46 -5.33
CA ILE A 127 -1.63 -11.05 -5.02
C ILE A 127 -1.76 -12.29 -4.14
N PRO A 128 -2.49 -12.30 -3.00
CA PRO A 128 -2.68 -13.54 -2.24
C PRO A 128 -3.34 -14.65 -3.07
N LEU A 129 -4.30 -14.31 -3.92
CA LEU A 129 -4.92 -15.28 -4.82
C LEU A 129 -3.92 -15.84 -5.83
N ALA A 130 -3.11 -14.98 -6.46
CA ALA A 130 -2.04 -15.38 -7.39
C ALA A 130 -1.08 -16.42 -6.79
N VAL A 131 -0.78 -16.26 -5.50
CA VAL A 131 0.12 -17.16 -4.77
C VAL A 131 -0.58 -18.47 -4.40
N ALA A 132 -1.86 -18.42 -4.04
CA ALA A 132 -2.61 -19.58 -3.54
C ALA A 132 -3.19 -20.50 -4.64
N VAL A 133 -3.34 -20.01 -5.87
CA VAL A 133 -3.92 -20.76 -6.98
C VAL A 133 -3.09 -20.63 -8.28
N PRO A 134 -3.01 -21.68 -9.11
CA PRO A 134 -2.24 -21.64 -10.35
C PRO A 134 -3.00 -20.89 -11.45
N LEU A 135 -2.86 -19.55 -11.46
CA LEU A 135 -3.47 -18.68 -12.46
C LEU A 135 -2.50 -18.40 -13.60
N SER A 136 -3.01 -18.34 -14.84
CA SER A 136 -2.18 -18.05 -16.02
C SER A 136 -1.95 -16.56 -16.23
N GLU A 137 -2.92 -15.71 -15.86
CA GLU A 137 -2.82 -14.26 -16.05
C GLU A 137 -3.65 -13.49 -15.01
N ILE A 138 -3.05 -12.45 -14.43
CA ILE A 138 -3.72 -11.55 -13.51
C ILE A 138 -3.36 -10.14 -13.90
N ALA A 139 -4.37 -9.29 -14.07
CA ALA A 139 -4.19 -7.87 -14.36
C ALA A 139 -4.63 -7.04 -13.16
N LEU A 140 -3.78 -6.11 -12.73
CA LEU A 140 -4.05 -5.18 -11.63
C LEU A 140 -4.25 -3.78 -12.23
N VAL A 141 -5.33 -3.11 -11.85
CA VAL A 141 -5.64 -1.75 -12.30
C VAL A 141 -5.69 -0.82 -11.11
N GLU A 142 -4.83 0.19 -11.11
CA GLU A 142 -4.81 1.25 -10.10
C GLU A 142 -4.68 2.63 -10.77
N SER A 143 -5.59 3.51 -10.39
CA SER A 143 -5.69 4.89 -10.87
C SER A 143 -4.65 5.83 -10.23
N VAL A 144 -4.18 5.51 -9.02
CA VAL A 144 -3.27 6.33 -8.24
C VAL A 144 -1.83 5.91 -8.51
N GLY A 145 -1.09 6.72 -9.26
CA GLY A 145 0.26 6.35 -9.75
C GLY A 145 1.26 5.93 -8.66
N LYS A 146 1.23 6.52 -7.45
CA LYS A 146 2.11 6.08 -6.35
C LYS A 146 1.76 4.69 -5.81
N LYS A 147 0.50 4.28 -5.89
CA LYS A 147 0.03 2.93 -5.52
C LYS A 147 0.32 1.94 -6.65
N ALA A 148 0.15 2.36 -7.92
CA ALA A 148 0.56 1.57 -9.06
C ALA A 148 2.05 1.21 -9.00
N ARG A 149 2.93 2.17 -8.65
CA ARG A 149 4.38 1.94 -8.45
C ARG A 149 4.73 0.92 -7.36
N PHE A 150 3.83 0.65 -6.42
CA PHE A 150 4.05 -0.40 -5.42
C PHE A 150 3.84 -1.80 -6.01
N LEU A 151 3.06 -1.89 -7.09
CA LEU A 151 2.71 -3.14 -7.78
C LEU A 151 3.63 -3.45 -8.96
N ASP A 152 4.47 -2.50 -9.36
CA ASP A 152 5.46 -2.59 -10.46
C ASP A 152 6.78 -3.22 -9.97
#